data_AF-A0A0G1QMP4-F1
#
_entry.id   AF-A0A0G1QMP4-F1
#
_cell.length_a   1.000
_cell.length_b   1.000
_cell.length_c   1.000
_cell.angle_alpha   90.00
_cell.angle_beta   90.00
_cell.angle_gamma   90.00
#
_symmetry.space_group_name_H-M   'P 1'
#
loop_
_entity.id
_entity.type
_entity.pdbx_description
1 polymer ?
#
loop_
_entity_poly.entity_id
_entity_poly.type
_entity_poly.pdbx_seq_one_letter_code
_entity_poly.pdbx_strand_id
1 'polypeptide(L)'
;MEYNKGIASISIILIIVGVFVLGAGTYFFLANRTQGPVACTLEVKLCPDGSTVGRTGPSCEFAPCPVIKTIFDPGNATYEIAGKKFTLVNGISETESAPGSVSKIVTRYFGNEAGGDLTGDGKPDIAFLITQDNGGSGIFYYAVVAIQTPDGYRLTNTLFIGDRIAPQSTNINRDSLELYVNYAERKPGEPMSAKPSVGVTKIFKITPEGTLNGLMQ
;
A
#
# COMPACT_ATOMS: atom_id res chain seq x y z
N MET A 1 64.73 4.12 -48.86
CA MET A 1 64.69 4.83 -47.57
C MET A 1 63.25 5.13 -47.12
N GLU A 2 62.34 4.15 -47.18
CA GLU A 2 60.92 4.34 -46.80
C GLU A 2 60.50 3.58 -45.53
N TYR A 3 61.29 2.58 -45.09
CA TYR A 3 60.97 1.72 -43.94
C TYR A 3 61.02 2.45 -42.58
N ASN A 4 61.86 3.49 -42.44
CA ASN A 4 62.04 4.21 -41.16
C ASN A 4 60.92 5.22 -40.83
N LYS A 5 60.10 5.64 -41.81
CA LYS A 5 59.01 6.61 -41.56
C LYS A 5 57.79 5.94 -40.91
N GLY A 6 57.55 4.66 -41.21
CA GLY A 6 56.45 3.88 -40.62
C GLY A 6 56.69 3.52 -39.15
N ILE A 7 57.91 3.12 -38.78
CA ILE A 7 58.26 2.75 -37.40
C ILE A 7 58.16 3.96 -36.47
N ALA A 8 58.64 5.13 -36.89
CA ALA A 8 58.53 6.36 -36.10
C ALA A 8 57.07 6.76 -35.84
N SER A 9 56.18 6.54 -36.81
CA SER A 9 54.74 6.84 -36.68
C SER A 9 54.03 5.89 -35.72
N ILE A 10 54.38 4.59 -35.74
CA ILE A 10 53.82 3.59 -34.81
C ILE A 10 54.27 3.88 -33.36
N SER A 11 55.53 4.27 -33.15
CA SER A 11 56.02 4.63 -31.82
C SER A 11 55.29 5.84 -31.23
N ILE A 12 54.96 6.85 -32.03
CA ILE A 12 54.20 8.03 -31.59
C ILE A 12 52.76 7.63 -31.21
N ILE A 13 52.10 6.79 -32.01
CA ILE A 13 50.74 6.33 -31.73
C ILE A 13 50.70 5.52 -30.42
N LEU A 14 51.68 4.63 -30.18
CA LEU A 14 51.76 3.85 -28.95
C LEU A 14 51.97 4.73 -27.71
N ILE A 15 52.76 5.80 -27.82
CA ILE A 15 52.94 6.77 -26.71
C ILE A 15 51.63 7.51 -26.43
N ILE A 16 50.92 7.99 -27.46
CA ILE A 16 49.65 8.71 -27.31
C ILE A 16 48.59 7.79 -26.67
N VAL A 17 48.46 6.56 -27.14
CA VAL A 17 47.55 5.56 -26.55
C VAL A 17 47.94 5.27 -25.11
N GLY A 18 49.23 5.11 -24.81
CA GLY A 18 49.73 4.92 -23.45
C GLY A 18 49.36 6.08 -22.53
N VAL A 19 49.54 7.32 -22.97
CA VAL A 19 49.14 8.53 -22.20
C VAL A 19 47.63 8.58 -22.00
N PHE A 20 46.84 8.22 -23.01
CA PHE A 20 45.38 8.23 -22.90
C PHE A 20 44.88 7.16 -21.93
N VAL A 21 45.46 5.95 -21.95
CA VAL A 21 45.14 4.86 -21.03
C VAL A 21 45.56 5.20 -19.60
N LEU A 22 46.75 5.81 -19.42
CA LEU A 22 47.19 6.29 -18.11
C LEU A 22 46.30 7.42 -17.59
N GLY A 23 45.93 8.37 -18.44
CA GLY A 23 45.03 9.47 -18.11
C GLY A 23 43.62 8.99 -17.73
N ALA A 24 43.02 8.11 -18.54
CA ALA A 24 41.72 7.52 -18.25
C ALA A 24 41.75 6.64 -17.00
N GLY A 25 42.81 5.84 -16.81
CA GLY A 25 43.00 4.99 -15.63
C GLY A 25 43.12 5.81 -14.34
N THR A 26 43.95 6.86 -14.36
CA THR A 26 44.10 7.80 -13.22
C THR A 26 42.83 8.59 -12.93
N TYR A 27 42.13 9.06 -13.97
CA TYR A 27 40.84 9.74 -13.82
C TYR A 27 39.77 8.82 -13.22
N PHE A 28 39.63 7.60 -13.75
CA PHE A 28 38.67 6.62 -13.24
C PHE A 28 38.98 6.25 -11.78
N PHE A 29 40.26 6.06 -11.44
CA PHE A 29 40.70 5.77 -10.07
C PHE A 29 40.40 6.92 -9.09
N LEU A 30 40.54 8.18 -9.52
CA LEU A 30 40.20 9.34 -8.70
C LEU A 30 38.68 9.55 -8.57
N ALA A 31 37.91 9.29 -9.63
CA ALA A 31 36.46 9.41 -9.63
C ALA A 31 35.79 8.35 -8.74
N ASN A 32 36.39 7.16 -8.62
CA ASN A 32 35.87 6.05 -7.81
C ASN A 32 36.37 6.05 -6.36
N ARG A 33 36.75 7.20 -5.78
CA ARG A 33 36.91 7.28 -4.32
C ARG A 33 35.54 7.12 -3.65
N THR A 34 35.15 5.87 -3.44
CA THR A 34 34.09 5.47 -2.52
C THR A 34 34.39 6.12 -1.18
N GLN A 35 33.56 7.07 -0.77
CA GLN A 35 33.57 7.55 0.60
C GLN A 35 33.45 6.31 1.48
N GLY A 36 34.46 6.06 2.31
CA GLY A 36 34.43 4.96 3.26
C GLY A 36 33.21 5.07 4.18
N PRO A 37 32.91 4.03 4.96
CA PRO A 37 31.81 4.10 5.92
C PRO A 37 32.03 5.28 6.86
N VAL A 38 31.21 6.32 6.72
CA VAL A 38 31.23 7.49 7.60
C VAL A 38 30.62 7.05 8.93
N ALA A 39 31.43 7.07 9.99
CA ALA A 39 30.96 6.79 11.33
C ALA A 39 30.32 8.07 11.91
N CYS A 40 28.99 8.05 12.08
CA CYS A 40 28.27 9.14 12.73
C CYS A 40 28.19 8.92 14.25
N THR A 41 27.99 10.01 14.99
CA THR A 41 27.76 10.00 16.44
C THR A 41 26.46 9.26 16.78
N LEU A 42 26.42 8.57 17.92
CA LEU A 42 25.27 7.80 18.40
C LEU A 42 24.17 8.66 19.05
N GLU A 43 24.06 9.92 18.65
CA GLU A 43 23.02 10.79 19.17
C GLU A 43 21.68 10.51 18.50
N VAL A 44 20.62 10.72 19.29
CA VAL A 44 19.25 10.54 18.85
C VAL A 44 18.49 11.84 18.98
N LYS A 45 17.65 12.12 17.99
CA LYS A 45 16.66 13.20 18.03
C LYS A 45 15.30 12.59 18.34
N LEU A 46 14.63 13.12 19.37
CA LEU A 46 13.24 12.79 19.65
C LEU A 46 12.33 13.42 18.59
N CYS A 47 11.49 12.62 17.98
CA CYS A 47 10.49 13.05 17.02
C CYS A 47 9.15 13.38 17.72
N PRO A 48 8.26 14.18 17.10
CA PRO A 48 6.96 14.53 17.69
C PRO A 48 6.07 13.33 18.02
N ASP A 49 6.34 12.17 17.43
CA ASP A 49 5.66 10.88 17.65
C ASP A 49 6.20 10.09 18.84
N GLY A 50 7.24 10.59 19.52
CA GLY A 50 7.95 9.89 20.59
C GLY A 50 8.99 8.87 20.11
N SER A 51 9.13 8.64 18.80
CA SER A 51 10.21 7.82 18.24
C SER A 51 11.54 8.57 18.25
N THR A 52 12.63 7.83 18.01
CA THR A 52 13.98 8.40 17.95
C THR A 52 14.63 8.13 16.59
N VAL A 53 15.24 9.16 16.02
CA VAL A 53 16.04 9.05 14.78
C VAL A 53 17.49 9.37 15.05
N GLY A 54 18.39 8.60 14.42
CA GLY A 54 19.84 8.83 14.48
C GLY A 54 20.35 9.65 13.30
N ARG A 55 21.65 9.96 13.33
CA ARG A 55 22.35 10.56 12.19
C ARG A 55 22.66 9.54 11.11
N THR A 56 22.58 9.95 9.85
CA THR A 56 22.82 9.12 8.67
C THR A 56 23.42 9.94 7.53
N GLY A 57 23.90 9.25 6.50
CA GLY A 57 24.46 9.85 5.29
C GLY A 57 25.86 10.44 5.45
N PRO A 58 26.45 10.93 4.34
CA PRO A 58 27.83 11.41 4.31
C PRO A 58 28.07 12.70 5.10
N SER A 59 27.01 13.49 5.36
CA SER A 59 27.06 14.69 6.22
C SER A 59 26.66 14.42 7.67
N CYS A 60 26.33 13.18 8.06
CA CYS A 60 25.82 12.83 9.38
C CYS A 60 24.67 13.74 9.84
N GLU A 61 23.69 13.97 8.95
CA GLU A 61 22.47 14.68 9.29
C GLU A 61 21.47 13.73 9.95
N PHE A 62 20.58 14.25 10.80
CA PHE A 62 19.49 13.43 11.32
C PHE A 62 18.65 12.89 10.17
N ALA A 63 18.38 11.59 10.20
CA ALA A 63 17.36 11.03 9.33
C ALA A 63 16.05 11.82 9.52
N PRO A 64 15.26 12.03 8.46
CA PRO A 64 13.95 12.64 8.60
C PRO A 64 13.15 11.84 9.65
N CYS A 65 12.45 12.55 10.53
CA CYS A 65 11.52 11.88 11.44
C CYS A 65 10.57 11.01 10.62
N PRO A 66 10.22 9.80 11.10
CA PRO A 66 9.12 9.08 10.51
C PRO A 66 7.93 10.04 10.51
N VAL A 67 7.41 10.33 9.32
CA VAL A 67 6.17 11.05 9.22
C VAL A 67 5.17 10.16 9.93
N ILE A 68 4.54 10.64 11.02
CA ILE A 68 3.33 9.99 11.51
C ILE A 68 2.35 10.03 10.35
N LYS A 69 2.31 8.97 9.56
CA LYS A 69 1.01 8.38 9.28
C LYS A 69 0.59 7.85 10.65
N THR A 70 -0.52 8.25 11.26
CA THR A 70 -1.85 8.01 10.71
C THR A 70 -1.81 6.71 9.89
N ILE A 71 -1.22 5.65 10.46
CA ILE A 71 -1.35 4.29 9.94
C ILE A 71 -2.64 3.82 10.59
N PHE A 72 -3.75 4.08 9.91
CA PHE A 72 -4.94 3.31 10.19
C PHE A 72 -4.58 1.84 10.01
N ASP A 73 -4.72 1.05 11.07
CA ASP A 73 -4.51 -0.39 11.01
C ASP A 73 -5.88 -1.08 10.87
N PRO A 74 -6.28 -1.47 9.65
CA PRO A 74 -7.55 -2.17 9.45
C PRO A 74 -7.59 -3.52 10.16
N GLY A 75 -6.44 -4.13 10.47
CA GLY A 75 -6.36 -5.41 11.15
C GLY A 75 -6.65 -5.34 12.65
N ASN A 76 -6.65 -4.14 13.24
CA ASN A 76 -6.86 -3.93 14.68
C ASN A 76 -7.97 -2.91 14.96
N ALA A 77 -8.93 -2.78 14.05
CA ALA A 77 -10.07 -1.88 14.17
C ALA A 77 -11.38 -2.63 14.52
N THR A 78 -12.39 -1.86 14.96
CA THR A 78 -13.73 -2.35 15.24
C THR A 78 -14.68 -2.00 14.10
N TYR A 79 -15.38 -3.01 13.59
CA TYR A 79 -16.35 -2.89 12.51
C TYR A 79 -17.76 -3.21 13.01
N GLU A 80 -18.76 -2.52 12.49
CA GLU A 80 -20.16 -2.81 12.80
C GLU A 80 -20.84 -3.43 11.58
N ILE A 81 -21.35 -4.66 11.73
CA ILE A 81 -22.07 -5.41 10.69
C ILE A 81 -23.41 -5.81 11.29
N ALA A 82 -24.51 -5.43 10.64
CA ALA A 82 -25.89 -5.68 11.11
C ALA A 82 -26.14 -5.27 12.57
N GLY A 83 -25.58 -4.14 13.02
CA GLY A 83 -25.72 -3.63 14.38
C GLY A 83 -24.83 -4.31 15.44
N LYS A 84 -24.07 -5.35 15.08
CA LYS A 84 -23.12 -6.01 15.98
C LYS A 84 -21.70 -5.54 15.68
N LYS A 85 -20.94 -5.27 16.75
CA LYS A 85 -19.54 -4.85 16.66
C LYS A 85 -18.59 -6.05 16.70
N PHE A 86 -17.57 -6.00 15.84
CA PHE A 86 -16.52 -7.00 15.71
C PHE A 86 -15.17 -6.29 15.77
N THR A 87 -14.43 -6.49 16.86
CA THR A 87 -13.06 -5.99 16.99
C THR A 87 -12.11 -7.02 16.42
N LEU A 88 -11.38 -6.64 15.37
CA LEU A 88 -10.32 -7.48 14.84
C LEU A 88 -9.08 -7.35 15.72
N VAL A 89 -8.36 -8.46 15.88
CA VAL A 89 -7.01 -8.49 16.43
C VAL A 89 -6.15 -9.25 15.43
N ASN A 90 -5.10 -8.59 14.93
CA ASN A 90 -4.26 -9.14 13.85
C ASN A 90 -5.07 -9.60 12.62
N GLY A 91 -6.09 -8.84 12.26
CA GLY A 91 -6.92 -9.07 11.06
C GLY A 91 -8.07 -10.05 11.24
N ILE A 92 -8.32 -10.57 12.44
CA ILE A 92 -9.35 -11.61 12.66
C ILE A 92 -10.17 -11.31 13.92
N SER A 93 -11.47 -11.56 13.85
CA SER A 93 -12.38 -11.62 15.00
C SER A 93 -13.22 -12.89 14.91
N GLU A 94 -13.26 -13.67 15.98
CA GLU A 94 -14.08 -14.88 16.07
C GLU A 94 -15.05 -14.75 17.25
N THR A 95 -16.34 -14.89 16.99
CA THR A 95 -17.38 -14.87 18.03
C THR A 95 -18.33 -16.04 17.83
N GLU A 96 -18.95 -16.55 18.88
CA GLU A 96 -19.96 -17.60 18.74
C GLU A 96 -21.17 -17.09 17.94
N SER A 97 -21.75 -17.95 17.10
CA SER A 97 -22.95 -17.61 16.31
C SER A 97 -24.21 -17.48 17.17
N ALA A 98 -24.22 -18.13 18.33
CA ALA A 98 -25.22 -18.05 19.38
C ALA A 98 -24.55 -18.45 20.71
N PRO A 99 -25.09 -18.06 21.88
CA PRO A 99 -24.51 -18.43 23.16
C PRO A 99 -24.34 -19.95 23.29
N GLY A 100 -23.11 -20.42 23.48
CA GLY A 100 -22.77 -21.84 23.60
C GLY A 100 -22.70 -22.60 22.27
N SER A 101 -22.70 -21.90 21.13
CA SER A 101 -22.58 -22.51 19.80
C SER A 101 -21.14 -22.92 19.51
N VAL A 102 -20.97 -24.07 18.86
CA VAL A 102 -19.68 -24.49 18.28
C VAL A 102 -19.38 -23.72 16.99
N SER A 103 -20.42 -23.29 16.28
CA SER A 103 -20.29 -22.46 15.08
C SER A 103 -19.85 -21.05 15.46
N LYS A 104 -18.91 -20.51 14.69
CA LYS A 104 -18.34 -19.17 14.89
C LYS A 104 -18.72 -18.25 13.74
N ILE A 105 -19.02 -17.01 14.09
CA ILE A 105 -18.96 -15.87 13.18
C ILE A 105 -17.51 -15.41 13.13
N VAL A 106 -16.91 -15.46 11.95
CA VAL A 106 -15.52 -15.09 11.71
C VAL A 106 -15.49 -13.87 10.80
N THR A 107 -15.04 -12.73 11.32
CA THR A 107 -14.81 -11.51 10.54
C THR A 107 -13.31 -11.37 10.27
N ARG A 108 -12.91 -11.11 9.02
CA ARG A 108 -11.50 -11.00 8.62
C ARG A 108 -11.24 -9.74 7.81
N TYR A 109 -10.09 -9.13 8.03
CA TYR A 109 -9.50 -8.19 7.09
C TYR A 109 -9.19 -8.93 5.79
N PHE A 110 -9.64 -8.40 4.65
CA PHE A 110 -9.39 -8.99 3.34
C PHE A 110 -8.31 -8.26 2.55
N GLY A 111 -8.24 -6.92 2.67
CA GLY A 111 -7.36 -6.08 1.85
C GLY A 111 -8.07 -5.53 0.63
N ASN A 112 -7.40 -5.58 -0.53
CA ASN A 112 -7.85 -4.94 -1.78
C ASN A 112 -7.96 -3.41 -1.61
N GLU A 113 -6.90 -2.82 -1.04
CA GLU A 113 -6.90 -1.41 -0.65
C GLU A 113 -6.83 -0.46 -1.85
N ALA A 114 -7.50 0.68 -1.72
CA ALA A 114 -7.30 1.85 -2.56
C ALA A 114 -7.13 3.09 -1.68
N GLY A 115 -6.06 3.85 -1.92
CA GLY A 115 -5.83 5.14 -1.28
C GLY A 115 -6.20 6.29 -2.21
N GLY A 116 -6.87 7.31 -1.69
CA GLY A 116 -7.32 8.47 -2.47
C GLY A 116 -8.18 9.41 -1.65
N ASP A 117 -8.48 10.58 -2.19
CA ASP A 117 -9.35 11.55 -1.52
C ASP A 117 -10.81 11.29 -1.93
N LEU A 118 -11.63 10.75 -1.01
CA LEU A 118 -13.05 10.46 -1.23
C LEU A 118 -13.97 11.51 -0.60
N THR A 119 -13.44 12.36 0.29
CA THR A 119 -14.20 13.43 0.94
C THR A 119 -14.01 14.80 0.27
N GLY A 120 -13.01 14.94 -0.60
CA GLY A 120 -12.66 16.18 -1.28
C GLY A 120 -11.93 17.19 -0.39
N ASP A 121 -11.42 16.76 0.77
CA ASP A 121 -10.76 17.64 1.75
C ASP A 121 -9.24 17.75 1.54
N GLY A 122 -8.72 17.09 0.50
CA GLY A 122 -7.30 17.05 0.15
C GLY A 122 -6.48 16.04 0.96
N LYS A 123 -7.09 15.28 1.87
CA LYS A 123 -6.42 14.23 2.65
C LYS A 123 -6.68 12.85 2.06
N PRO A 124 -5.70 11.93 2.16
CA PRO A 124 -5.87 10.58 1.64
C PRO A 124 -6.73 9.73 2.59
N ASP A 125 -7.87 9.28 2.09
CA ASP A 125 -8.69 8.22 2.67
C ASP A 125 -8.21 6.84 2.19
N ILE A 126 -8.62 5.78 2.89
CA ILE A 126 -8.27 4.40 2.55
C ILE A 126 -9.53 3.55 2.46
N ALA A 127 -9.85 3.05 1.27
CA ALA A 127 -10.90 2.07 1.05
C ALA A 127 -10.32 0.65 1.06
N PHE A 128 -11.04 -0.32 1.62
CA PHE A 128 -10.63 -1.72 1.66
C PHE A 128 -11.85 -2.63 1.85
N LEU A 129 -11.64 -3.94 1.77
CA LEU A 129 -12.65 -4.95 2.01
C LEU A 129 -12.41 -5.70 3.32
N ILE A 130 -13.52 -6.11 3.93
CA ILE A 130 -13.55 -7.11 5.00
C ILE A 130 -14.49 -8.25 4.60
N THR A 131 -14.31 -9.41 5.21
CA THR A 131 -15.16 -10.59 5.00
C THR A 131 -15.80 -11.04 6.29
N GLN A 132 -16.97 -11.65 6.19
CA GLN A 132 -17.62 -12.34 7.30
C GLN A 132 -18.11 -13.72 6.86
N ASP A 133 -17.76 -14.74 7.63
CA ASP A 133 -18.40 -16.06 7.63
C ASP A 133 -19.29 -16.13 8.88
N ASN A 134 -20.56 -16.52 8.72
CA ASN A 134 -21.53 -16.60 9.80
C ASN A 134 -21.68 -18.01 10.41
N GLY A 135 -20.72 -18.91 10.16
CA GLY A 135 -20.75 -20.30 10.60
C GLY A 135 -21.55 -21.20 9.66
N GLY A 136 -21.64 -20.81 8.38
CA GLY A 136 -22.36 -21.53 7.33
C GLY A 136 -21.42 -21.93 6.18
N SER A 137 -21.89 -21.84 4.94
CA SER A 137 -21.08 -22.11 3.73
C SER A 137 -20.77 -20.85 2.90
N GLY A 138 -21.19 -19.67 3.37
CA GLY A 138 -21.05 -18.39 2.69
C GLY A 138 -19.92 -17.54 3.27
N ILE A 139 -19.28 -16.76 2.41
CA ILE A 139 -18.34 -15.71 2.79
C ILE A 139 -18.87 -14.42 2.18
N PHE A 140 -19.27 -13.49 3.04
CA PHE A 140 -19.87 -12.22 2.65
C PHE A 140 -18.79 -11.13 2.63
N TYR A 141 -18.77 -10.33 1.57
CA TYR A 141 -17.81 -9.25 1.38
C TYR A 141 -18.45 -7.89 1.67
N TYR A 142 -17.71 -7.02 2.36
CA TYR A 142 -18.13 -5.67 2.70
C TYR A 142 -17.04 -4.67 2.35
N ALA A 143 -17.43 -3.51 1.83
CA ALA A 143 -16.53 -2.37 1.68
C ALA A 143 -16.60 -1.46 2.92
N VAL A 144 -15.44 -0.89 3.26
CA VAL A 144 -15.26 0.08 4.34
C VAL A 144 -14.28 1.15 3.86
N VAL A 145 -14.48 2.39 4.31
CA VAL A 145 -13.50 3.47 4.14
C VAL A 145 -13.05 3.98 5.49
N ALA A 146 -11.74 4.13 5.67
CA ALA A 146 -11.14 4.91 6.73
C ALA A 146 -10.93 6.34 6.23
N ILE A 147 -11.73 7.27 6.74
CA ILE A 147 -11.66 8.70 6.41
C ILE A 147 -10.57 9.36 7.26
N GLN A 148 -9.63 10.06 6.65
CA GLN A 148 -8.59 10.79 7.37
C GLN A 148 -9.17 12.07 7.98
N THR A 149 -9.01 12.22 9.29
CA THR A 149 -9.43 13.40 10.08
C THR A 149 -8.19 14.07 10.71
N PRO A 150 -8.30 15.30 11.25
CA PRO A 150 -7.19 15.91 11.99
C PRO A 150 -6.69 15.06 13.17
N ASP A 151 -7.58 14.31 13.82
CA ASP A 151 -7.31 13.54 15.04
C ASP A 151 -6.99 12.05 14.79
N GLY A 152 -6.88 11.62 13.53
CA GLY A 152 -6.66 10.22 13.16
C GLY A 152 -7.61 9.77 12.05
N TYR A 153 -8.22 8.59 12.16
CA TYR A 153 -9.20 8.11 11.18
C TYR A 153 -10.56 7.84 11.80
N ARG A 154 -11.60 8.05 10.99
CA ARG A 154 -12.97 7.65 11.28
C ARG A 154 -13.41 6.64 10.23
N LEU A 155 -13.89 5.48 10.68
CA LEU A 155 -14.46 4.48 9.78
C LEU A 155 -15.87 4.87 9.32
N THR A 156 -16.20 4.56 8.08
CA THR A 156 -17.59 4.54 7.58
C THR A 156 -18.35 3.34 8.14
N ASN A 157 -19.65 3.26 7.86
CA ASN A 157 -20.40 2.01 7.92
C ASN A 157 -19.76 0.92 7.05
N THR A 158 -20.09 -0.34 7.35
CA THR A 158 -19.79 -1.48 6.49
C THR A 158 -20.89 -1.61 5.44
N LEU A 159 -20.53 -1.75 4.17
CA LEU A 159 -21.51 -1.83 3.08
C LEU A 159 -21.37 -3.15 2.32
N PHE A 160 -22.47 -3.90 2.21
CA PHE A 160 -22.47 -5.22 1.61
C PHE A 160 -22.19 -5.19 0.09
N ILE A 161 -21.22 -6.00 -0.34
CA ILE A 161 -20.82 -6.14 -1.74
C ILE A 161 -21.45 -7.39 -2.35
N GLY A 162 -21.28 -8.56 -1.73
CA GLY A 162 -21.83 -9.81 -2.26
C GLY A 162 -21.43 -11.06 -1.48
N ASP A 163 -22.07 -12.19 -1.80
CA ASP A 163 -21.77 -13.54 -1.27
C ASP A 163 -20.86 -14.32 -2.24
N ARG A 164 -19.70 -14.73 -1.73
CA ARG A 164 -18.70 -15.56 -2.43
C ARG A 164 -18.40 -15.03 -3.84
N ILE A 165 -18.17 -13.72 -3.92
CA ILE A 165 -17.68 -13.05 -5.12
C ILE A 165 -16.17 -13.32 -5.29
N ALA A 166 -15.62 -12.97 -6.46
CA ALA A 166 -14.18 -12.93 -6.68
C ALA A 166 -13.74 -11.46 -6.81
N PRO A 167 -13.24 -10.83 -5.74
CA PRO A 167 -12.73 -9.45 -5.80
C PRO A 167 -11.62 -9.31 -6.84
N GLN A 168 -11.60 -8.18 -7.54
CA GLN A 168 -10.58 -7.84 -8.52
C GLN A 168 -9.82 -6.60 -8.07
N SER A 169 -10.25 -5.41 -8.47
CA SER A 169 -9.58 -4.15 -8.13
C SER A 169 -10.51 -3.20 -7.40
N THR A 170 -9.94 -2.44 -6.47
CA THR A 170 -10.56 -1.27 -5.87
C THR A 170 -9.84 -0.03 -6.38
N ASN A 171 -10.56 1.00 -6.82
CA ASN A 171 -9.96 2.26 -7.27
C ASN A 171 -10.78 3.44 -6.78
N ILE A 172 -10.10 4.56 -6.51
CA ILE A 172 -10.73 5.84 -6.18
C ILE A 172 -10.55 6.79 -7.36
N ASN A 173 -11.66 7.32 -7.88
CA ASN A 173 -11.64 8.40 -8.85
C ASN A 173 -11.63 9.74 -8.11
N ARG A 174 -10.53 10.47 -8.23
CA ARG A 174 -10.32 11.75 -7.54
C ARG A 174 -11.22 12.87 -8.06
N ASP A 175 -11.59 12.84 -9.34
CA ASP A 175 -12.39 13.90 -9.95
C ASP A 175 -13.86 13.78 -9.57
N SER A 176 -14.39 12.54 -9.54
CA SER A 176 -15.79 12.28 -9.17
C SER A 176 -16.00 11.98 -7.68
N LEU A 177 -14.93 11.84 -6.90
CA LEU A 177 -14.92 11.41 -5.49
C LEU A 177 -15.63 10.06 -5.29
N GLU A 178 -15.39 9.12 -6.21
CA GLU A 178 -16.08 7.82 -6.27
C GLU A 178 -15.14 6.66 -5.99
N LEU A 179 -15.62 5.70 -5.22
CA LEU A 179 -14.98 4.42 -5.01
C LEU A 179 -15.57 3.37 -5.96
N TYR A 180 -14.72 2.77 -6.78
CA TYR A 180 -15.05 1.71 -7.72
C TYR A 180 -14.52 0.38 -7.18
N VAL A 181 -15.43 -0.56 -6.87
CA VAL A 181 -15.07 -1.93 -6.47
C VAL A 181 -15.45 -2.87 -7.60
N ASN A 182 -14.44 -3.42 -8.26
CA ASN A 182 -14.58 -4.39 -9.33
C ASN A 182 -14.46 -5.81 -8.77
N TYR A 183 -15.36 -6.68 -9.17
CA TYR A 183 -15.37 -8.09 -8.78
C TYR A 183 -16.04 -8.94 -9.86
N ALA A 184 -15.87 -10.25 -9.80
CA ALA A 184 -16.68 -11.18 -10.58
C ALA A 184 -17.75 -11.84 -9.72
N GLU A 185 -18.94 -12.01 -10.28
CA GLU A 185 -20.04 -12.81 -9.74
C GLU A 185 -20.41 -13.97 -10.67
N ARG A 186 -21.33 -14.82 -10.23
CA ARG A 186 -21.82 -15.96 -11.03
C ARG A 186 -22.90 -15.49 -11.99
N LYS A 187 -23.10 -16.21 -13.09
CA LYS A 187 -24.24 -15.96 -13.96
C LYS A 187 -25.55 -16.26 -13.21
N PRO A 188 -26.66 -15.60 -13.57
CA PRO A 188 -27.96 -15.93 -13.01
C PRO A 188 -28.27 -17.43 -13.16
N GLY A 189 -28.63 -18.08 -12.04
CA GLY A 189 -28.97 -19.51 -12.01
C GLY A 189 -27.80 -20.48 -11.88
N GLU A 190 -26.54 -20.03 -11.89
CA GLU A 190 -25.40 -20.90 -11.61
C GLU A 190 -25.37 -21.31 -10.12
N PRO A 191 -24.97 -22.57 -9.80
CA PRO A 191 -24.87 -23.02 -8.42
C PRO A 191 -23.73 -22.29 -7.68
N MET A 192 -23.80 -22.22 -6.35
CA MET A 192 -22.75 -21.52 -5.57
C MET A 192 -21.36 -22.17 -5.63
N SER A 193 -21.28 -23.42 -6.10
CA SER A 193 -20.03 -24.12 -6.42
C SER A 193 -19.39 -23.68 -7.74
N ALA A 194 -20.14 -23.00 -8.62
CA ALA A 194 -19.60 -22.45 -9.85
C ALA A 194 -18.65 -21.28 -9.55
N LYS A 195 -17.59 -21.18 -10.36
CA LYS A 195 -16.63 -20.09 -10.27
C LYS A 195 -17.25 -18.78 -10.79
N PRO A 196 -17.19 -17.68 -10.03
CA PRO A 196 -17.59 -16.36 -10.54
C PRO A 196 -16.89 -16.00 -11.85
N SER A 197 -17.64 -15.47 -12.82
CA SER A 197 -17.16 -15.19 -14.19
C SER A 197 -17.74 -13.93 -14.84
N VAL A 198 -18.78 -13.32 -14.27
CA VAL A 198 -19.41 -12.09 -14.77
C VAL A 198 -18.80 -10.90 -14.05
N GLY A 199 -18.10 -10.02 -14.76
CA GLY A 199 -17.52 -8.80 -14.19
C GLY A 199 -18.60 -7.80 -13.77
N VAL A 200 -18.48 -7.27 -12.57
CA VAL A 200 -19.37 -6.27 -11.99
C VAL A 200 -18.54 -5.17 -11.33
N THR A 201 -19.04 -3.94 -11.46
CA THR A 201 -18.48 -2.77 -10.80
C THR A 201 -19.55 -2.17 -9.91
N LYS A 202 -19.31 -2.12 -8.59
CA LYS A 202 -20.11 -1.30 -7.69
C LYS A 202 -19.41 0.03 -7.43
N ILE A 203 -20.19 1.11 -7.50
CA ILE A 203 -19.70 2.47 -7.30
C ILE A 203 -20.27 3.00 -5.98
N PHE A 204 -19.43 3.64 -5.19
CA PHE A 204 -19.79 4.21 -3.90
C PHE A 204 -19.34 5.66 -3.77
N LYS A 205 -20.04 6.42 -2.92
CA LYS A 205 -19.66 7.76 -2.47
C LYS A 205 -19.77 7.88 -0.95
N ILE A 206 -18.98 8.79 -0.40
CA ILE A 206 -19.12 9.20 1.00
C ILE A 206 -20.12 10.35 1.07
N THR A 207 -21.13 10.24 1.93
CA THR A 207 -22.07 11.32 2.21
C THR A 207 -21.40 12.39 3.09
N PRO A 208 -21.94 13.62 3.17
CA PRO A 208 -21.40 14.67 4.06
C PRO A 208 -21.28 14.24 5.53
N GLU A 209 -22.12 13.30 5.98
CA GLU A 209 -22.10 12.75 7.34
C GLU A 209 -20.96 11.73 7.54
N GLY A 210 -20.27 11.32 6.47
CA GLY A 210 -19.23 10.30 6.47
C GLY A 210 -19.75 8.88 6.36
N THR A 211 -20.91 8.69 5.72
CA THR A 211 -21.48 7.36 5.46
C THR A 211 -21.10 6.91 4.05
N LEU A 212 -20.67 5.66 3.88
CA LEU A 212 -20.45 5.06 2.57
C LEU A 212 -21.78 4.58 2.00
N ASN A 213 -22.15 5.13 0.83
CA ASN A 213 -23.39 4.82 0.13
C ASN A 213 -23.12 4.28 -1.28
N GLY A 214 -23.91 3.30 -1.72
CA GLY A 214 -23.86 2.78 -3.09
C GLY A 214 -24.63 3.68 -4.06
N LEU A 215 -24.03 3.95 -5.22
CA LEU A 215 -24.61 4.81 -6.25
C LEU A 215 -25.46 4.08 -7.29
N MET A 216 -25.45 2.75 -7.33
CA MET A 216 -26.23 1.96 -8.28
C MET A 216 -26.85 0.72 -7.60
N GLN A 217 -28.15 0.53 -7.85
CA GLN A 217 -28.86 -0.76 -7.78
C GLN A 217 -28.98 -1.32 -9.19
#